data_AF-A0A7S0YQB3-F1
#
_entry.id   AF-A0A7S0YQB3-F1
#
_cell.length_a   1.000
_cell.length_b   1.000
_cell.length_c   1.000
_cell.angle_alpha   90.00
_cell.angle_beta   90.00
_cell.angle_gamma   90.00
#
_symmetry.space_group_name_H-M   'P 1'
#
loop_
_entity.id
_entity.type
_entity.pdbx_description
1 polymer ?
#
loop_
_entity_poly.entity_id
_entity_poly.type
_entity_poly.pdbx_seq_one_letter_code
_entity_poly.pdbx_strand_id
1 'polypeptide(L)'
;QILISMVLLYRLVGVSSLVGLAVMLAIMPINAKILLTLRSLQEGNMKEKDKRVKTVSEILQSMKVIKMFAWERPLTEKVAEIRSNEVSRLRKYGYISSLQSIFWNSAPITVSIATFGAYAFLGNKLEMGIVLPALSIINIMSFPLFVFPLLISAVVSGKVALLRLADYMDLPERDLSLVTPTSPDDPLPIRLENVTVGWNASRPILSQVNLDIKKGGLTAIVGPVGSGKSTLLSAILGDAMVMGG
;
A
#
# COMPACT_ATOMS: atom_id res chain seq x y z
N GLN A 1 7.79 -20.29 21.44
CA GLN A 1 6.96 -19.68 22.51
C GLN A 1 5.69 -20.47 22.78
N ILE A 2 4.74 -20.57 21.83
CA ILE A 2 3.45 -21.28 22.03
C ILE A 2 3.64 -22.73 22.54
N LEU A 3 4.50 -23.52 21.89
CA LEU A 3 4.80 -24.90 22.31
C LEU A 3 5.34 -24.98 23.75
N ILE A 4 6.26 -24.09 24.13
CA ILE A 4 6.86 -24.06 25.47
C ILE A 4 5.80 -23.67 26.51
N SER A 5 5.03 -22.62 26.24
CA SER A 5 3.90 -22.20 27.08
C SER A 5 2.87 -23.31 27.28
N MET A 6 2.57 -24.07 26.22
CA MET A 6 1.65 -25.20 26.28
C MET A 6 2.19 -26.34 27.16
N VAL A 7 3.47 -26.71 27.00
CA VAL A 7 4.10 -27.75 27.82
C VAL A 7 4.12 -27.35 29.30
N LEU A 8 4.43 -26.09 29.60
CA LEU A 8 4.43 -25.57 30.98
C LEU A 8 3.02 -25.53 31.58
N LEU A 9 2.02 -25.12 30.80
CA LEU A 9 0.62 -25.09 31.25
C LEU A 9 0.09 -26.51 31.50
N TYR A 10 0.45 -27.47 30.64
CA TYR A 10 0.11 -28.88 30.84
C TYR A 10 0.76 -29.47 32.09
N ARG A 11 2.01 -29.09 32.41
CA ARG A 11 2.66 -29.53 33.66
C ARG A 11 1.99 -28.98 34.92
N LEU A 12 1.40 -27.78 34.87
CA LEU A 12 0.76 -27.14 36.02
C LEU A 12 -0.69 -27.60 36.23
N VAL A 13 -1.48 -27.66 35.15
CA VAL A 13 -2.95 -27.82 35.21
C VAL A 13 -3.41 -29.13 34.54
N GLY A 14 -2.47 -29.96 34.07
CA GLY A 14 -2.76 -31.25 33.46
C GLY A 14 -3.66 -31.15 32.23
N VAL A 15 -4.60 -32.10 32.12
CA VAL A 15 -5.55 -32.23 31.00
C VAL A 15 -6.42 -30.98 30.81
N SER A 16 -6.69 -30.21 31.87
CA SER A 16 -7.48 -28.97 31.79
C SER A 16 -6.85 -27.90 30.89
N SER A 17 -5.53 -27.96 30.68
CA SER A 17 -4.83 -27.08 29.73
C SER A 17 -5.31 -27.25 28.29
N LEU A 18 -5.79 -28.45 27.91
CA LEU A 18 -6.34 -28.72 26.59
C LEU A 18 -7.66 -27.99 26.35
N VAL A 19 -8.47 -27.83 27.39
CA VAL A 19 -9.73 -27.05 27.32
C VAL A 19 -9.40 -25.58 27.02
N GLY A 20 -8.42 -25.02 27.72
CA GLY A 20 -7.94 -23.66 27.46
C GLY A 20 -7.42 -23.48 26.03
N LEU A 21 -6.63 -24.45 25.54
CA LEU A 21 -6.13 -24.45 24.16
C LEU A 21 -7.27 -24.53 23.14
N ALA A 22 -8.27 -25.38 23.36
CA ALA A 22 -9.42 -25.50 22.47
C ALA A 22 -10.21 -24.19 22.38
N VAL A 23 -10.43 -23.51 23.50
CA VAL A 23 -11.07 -22.18 23.53
C VAL A 23 -10.23 -21.15 22.77
N MET A 24 -8.91 -21.15 22.96
CA MET A 24 -8.01 -20.25 22.23
C MET A 24 -8.04 -20.47 20.71
N LEU A 25 -8.00 -21.73 20.27
CA LEU A 25 -8.09 -22.08 18.85
C LEU A 25 -9.45 -21.72 18.26
N ALA A 26 -10.53 -21.82 19.04
CA ALA A 26 -11.88 -21.40 18.62
C ALA A 26 -12.02 -19.87 18.49
N ILE A 27 -11.28 -19.08 19.28
CA ILE A 27 -11.26 -17.61 19.18
C ILE A 27 -10.51 -17.14 17.92
N MET A 28 -9.50 -17.90 17.47
CA MET A 28 -8.66 -17.55 16.31
C MET A 28 -9.45 -17.23 15.01
N PRO A 29 -10.40 -18.06 14.53
CA PRO A 29 -11.17 -17.74 13.32
C PRO A 29 -12.06 -16.51 13.48
N ILE A 30 -12.61 -16.28 14.69
CA ILE A 30 -13.40 -15.08 14.99
C ILE A 30 -12.52 -13.84 14.85
N ASN A 31 -11.32 -13.87 15.45
CA ASN A 31 -10.35 -12.79 15.34
C ASN A 31 -9.91 -12.55 13.88
N ALA A 32 -9.66 -13.62 13.11
CA ALA A 32 -9.30 -13.50 11.70
C ALA A 32 -10.41 -12.82 10.88
N LYS A 33 -11.68 -13.19 11.09
CA LYS A 33 -12.82 -12.57 10.40
C LYS A 33 -12.99 -11.09 10.76
N ILE A 34 -12.83 -10.73 12.04
CA ILE A 34 -12.87 -9.34 12.50
C ILE A 34 -11.75 -8.53 11.83
N LEU A 35 -10.53 -9.06 11.81
CA LEU A 35 -9.36 -8.41 11.21
C LEU A 35 -9.56 -8.18 9.70
N LEU A 36 -10.07 -9.17 8.97
CA LEU A 36 -10.37 -9.02 7.53
C LEU A 36 -11.46 -7.97 7.28
N THR A 37 -12.47 -7.90 8.14
CA THR A 37 -13.53 -6.88 8.06
C THR A 37 -12.97 -5.49 8.31
N LEU A 38 -12.11 -5.32 9.32
CA LEU A 38 -11.43 -4.06 9.61
C LEU A 38 -10.54 -3.62 8.46
N ARG A 39 -9.78 -4.55 7.86
CA ARG A 39 -8.97 -4.28 6.67
C ARG A 39 -9.83 -3.79 5.51
N SER A 40 -10.93 -4.47 5.20
CA SER A 40 -11.85 -4.06 4.13
C SER A 40 -12.45 -2.67 4.39
N LEU A 41 -12.84 -2.37 5.63
CA LEU A 41 -13.31 -1.02 6.00
C LEU A 41 -12.22 0.04 5.87
N GLN A 42 -10.98 -0.27 6.25
CA GLN A 42 -9.84 0.63 6.13
C GLN A 42 -9.51 0.92 4.65
N GLU A 43 -9.54 -0.10 3.79
CA GLU A 43 -9.39 0.05 2.34
C GLU A 43 -10.51 0.93 1.75
N GLY A 44 -11.75 0.69 2.17
CA GLY A 44 -12.89 1.52 1.78
C GLY A 44 -12.77 2.98 2.25
N ASN A 45 -12.20 3.21 3.42
CA ASN A 45 -11.92 4.55 3.94
C ASN A 45 -10.80 5.25 3.15
N MET A 46 -9.76 4.52 2.75
CA MET A 46 -8.67 5.08 1.95
C MET A 46 -9.18 5.60 0.59
N LYS A 47 -10.10 4.86 -0.06
CA LYS A 47 -10.71 5.31 -1.33
C LYS A 47 -11.44 6.66 -1.21
N GLU A 48 -12.21 6.87 -0.14
CA GLU A 48 -12.89 8.17 0.09
C GLU A 48 -11.88 9.28 0.44
N LYS A 49 -10.86 8.94 1.22
CA LYS A 49 -9.77 9.86 1.56
C LYS A 49 -9.00 10.30 0.31
N ASP A 50 -8.68 9.39 -0.60
CA ASP A 50 -8.00 9.69 -1.87
C ASP A 50 -8.87 10.60 -2.75
N LYS A 51 -10.17 10.32 -2.84
CA LYS A 51 -11.14 11.18 -3.54
C LYS A 51 -11.13 12.60 -2.97
N ARG A 52 -11.17 12.73 -1.64
CA ARG A 52 -11.10 14.04 -0.96
C ARG A 52 -9.80 14.77 -1.26
N VAL A 53 -8.65 14.11 -1.09
CA VAL A 53 -7.33 14.71 -1.33
C VAL A 53 -7.19 15.16 -2.78
N LYS A 54 -7.65 14.34 -3.74
CA LYS A 54 -7.67 14.70 -5.16
C LYS A 54 -8.53 15.95 -5.41
N THR A 55 -9.77 15.97 -4.94
CA THR A 55 -10.67 17.13 -5.14
C THR A 55 -10.11 18.40 -4.50
N VAL A 56 -9.53 18.31 -3.30
CA VAL A 56 -8.88 19.46 -2.65
C VAL A 56 -7.67 19.93 -3.47
N SER A 57 -6.87 19.01 -4.00
CA SER A 57 -5.74 19.36 -4.86
C SER A 57 -6.16 20.09 -6.14
N GLU A 58 -7.20 19.62 -6.83
CA GLU A 58 -7.77 20.27 -8.02
C GLU A 58 -8.30 21.69 -7.72
N ILE A 59 -8.97 21.86 -6.57
CA ILE A 59 -9.46 23.16 -6.10
C ILE A 59 -8.28 24.12 -5.87
N LEU A 60 -7.23 23.67 -5.19
CA LEU A 60 -6.06 24.50 -4.89
C LEU A 60 -5.31 24.91 -6.16
N GLN A 61 -5.15 24.00 -7.12
CA GLN A 61 -4.53 24.29 -8.42
C GLN A 61 -5.33 25.32 -9.23
N SER A 62 -6.65 25.35 -9.06
CA SER A 62 -7.57 26.23 -9.82
C SER A 62 -8.10 27.42 -9.01
N MET A 63 -7.44 27.78 -7.90
CA MET A 63 -8.01 28.72 -6.91
C MET A 63 -8.35 30.09 -7.50
N LYS A 64 -7.52 30.62 -8.40
CA LYS A 64 -7.75 31.93 -9.04
C LYS A 64 -9.04 31.95 -9.87
N VAL A 65 -9.28 30.89 -10.64
CA VAL A 65 -10.49 30.74 -11.47
C VAL A 65 -11.72 30.63 -10.58
N ILE A 66 -11.64 29.82 -9.53
CA ILE A 66 -12.74 29.63 -8.57
C ILE A 66 -13.14 30.96 -7.92
N LYS A 67 -12.16 31.79 -7.54
CA LYS A 67 -12.39 33.14 -7.00
C LYS A 67 -13.06 34.07 -8.02
N MET A 68 -12.66 34.01 -9.29
CA MET A 68 -13.26 34.84 -10.35
C MET A 68 -14.75 34.50 -10.58
N PHE A 69 -15.15 33.24 -10.41
CA PHE A 69 -16.53 32.78 -10.60
C PHE A 69 -17.35 32.67 -9.31
N ALA A 70 -16.78 33.03 -8.14
CA ALA A 70 -17.43 32.90 -6.83
C ALA A 70 -17.96 31.48 -6.51
N TRP A 71 -17.24 30.45 -6.96
CA TRP A 71 -17.63 29.03 -6.80
C TRP A 71 -17.17 28.39 -5.48
N GLU A 72 -16.75 29.16 -4.48
CA GLU A 72 -16.18 28.59 -3.24
C GLU A 72 -17.22 27.79 -2.44
N ARG A 73 -18.43 28.32 -2.30
CA ARG A 73 -19.51 27.66 -1.54
C ARG A 73 -19.89 26.28 -2.12
N PRO A 74 -20.26 26.14 -3.41
CA PRO A 74 -20.64 24.84 -3.95
C PRO A 74 -19.48 23.82 -3.93
N LEU A 75 -18.24 24.27 -4.12
CA LEU A 75 -17.08 23.37 -4.02
C LEU A 75 -16.80 22.93 -2.57
N THR A 76 -17.03 23.82 -1.59
CA THR A 76 -16.91 23.49 -0.17
C THR A 76 -17.98 22.47 0.24
N GLU A 77 -19.22 22.65 -0.20
CA GLU A 77 -20.32 21.69 0.04
C GLU A 77 -20.01 20.32 -0.56
N LYS A 78 -19.47 20.29 -1.78
CA LYS A 78 -19.01 19.04 -2.42
C LYS A 78 -17.93 18.32 -1.60
N VAL A 79 -16.96 19.06 -1.04
CA VAL A 79 -15.94 18.48 -0.16
C VAL A 79 -16.55 18.00 1.17
N ALA A 80 -17.52 18.73 1.72
CA ALA A 80 -18.23 18.36 2.94
C ALA A 80 -19.05 17.07 2.76
N GLU A 81 -19.66 16.85 1.61
CA GLU A 81 -20.37 15.60 1.28
C GLU A 81 -19.40 14.41 1.21
N ILE A 82 -18.24 14.57 0.55
CA ILE A 82 -17.21 13.53 0.56
C ILE A 82 -16.74 13.24 1.99
N ARG A 83 -16.58 14.30 2.80
CA ARG A 83 -16.17 14.19 4.20
C ARG A 83 -17.21 13.48 5.06
N SER A 84 -18.51 13.70 4.85
CA SER A 84 -19.56 13.04 5.63
C SER A 84 -19.57 11.52 5.37
N ASN A 85 -19.36 11.11 4.11
CA ASN A 85 -19.20 9.71 3.71
C ASN A 85 -17.94 9.07 4.33
N GLU A 86 -16.81 9.77 4.30
CA GLU A 86 -15.56 9.35 4.97
C GLU A 86 -15.79 9.15 6.48
N VAL A 87 -16.42 10.12 7.15
CA VAL A 87 -16.70 10.05 8.60
C VAL A 87 -17.67 8.92 8.94
N SER A 88 -18.69 8.67 8.13
CA SER A 88 -19.62 7.55 8.33
C SER A 88 -18.89 6.19 8.29
N ARG A 89 -17.98 6.01 7.32
CA ARG A 89 -17.13 4.81 7.25
C ARG A 89 -16.16 4.71 8.41
N LEU A 90 -15.55 5.82 8.82
CA LEU A 90 -14.69 5.88 10.01
C LEU A 90 -15.43 5.52 11.29
N ARG A 91 -16.69 5.94 11.45
CA ARG A 91 -17.52 5.53 12.61
C ARG A 91 -17.74 4.03 12.62
N LYS A 92 -18.10 3.43 11.47
CA LYS A 92 -18.27 1.98 11.35
C LYS A 92 -16.97 1.23 11.68
N TYR A 93 -15.83 1.71 11.17
CA TYR A 93 -14.51 1.19 11.54
C TYR A 93 -14.25 1.30 13.05
N GLY A 94 -14.55 2.46 13.65
CA GLY A 94 -14.44 2.70 15.08
C GLY A 94 -15.24 1.70 15.91
N TYR A 95 -16.51 1.46 15.58
CA TYR A 95 -17.34 0.47 16.29
C TYR A 95 -16.77 -0.95 16.21
N ILE A 96 -16.31 -1.39 15.04
CA ILE A 96 -15.73 -2.74 14.88
C ILE A 96 -14.36 -2.83 15.57
N SER A 97 -13.55 -1.78 15.53
CA SER A 97 -12.24 -1.72 16.20
C SER A 97 -12.39 -1.75 17.72
N SER A 98 -13.39 -1.05 18.27
CA SER A 98 -13.74 -1.14 19.68
C SER A 98 -14.19 -2.55 20.07
N LEU A 99 -15.01 -3.20 19.23
CA LEU A 99 -15.42 -4.59 19.45
C LEU A 99 -14.20 -5.52 19.46
N GLN A 100 -13.28 -5.37 18.50
CA GLN A 100 -12.01 -6.11 18.47
C GLN A 100 -11.21 -5.89 19.76
N SER A 101 -11.13 -4.67 20.24
CA SER A 101 -10.40 -4.32 21.47
C SER A 101 -11.03 -4.95 22.71
N ILE A 102 -12.36 -5.05 22.77
CA ILE A 102 -13.07 -5.76 23.84
C ILE A 102 -12.75 -7.25 23.79
N PHE A 103 -12.83 -7.87 22.60
CA PHE A 103 -12.44 -9.27 22.40
C PHE A 103 -10.98 -9.52 22.81
N TRP A 104 -10.09 -8.56 22.53
CA TRP A 104 -8.68 -8.65 22.89
C TRP A 104 -8.46 -8.71 24.41
N ASN A 105 -9.10 -7.81 25.14
CA ASN A 105 -8.96 -7.73 26.59
C ASN A 105 -9.70 -8.87 27.31
N SER A 106 -10.78 -9.41 26.73
CA SER A 106 -11.57 -10.48 27.34
C SER A 106 -11.02 -11.89 27.07
N ALA A 107 -10.28 -12.10 25.98
CA ALA A 107 -9.81 -13.44 25.60
C ALA A 107 -9.00 -14.17 26.68
N PRO A 108 -8.01 -13.57 27.37
CA PRO A 108 -7.27 -14.25 28.43
C PRO A 108 -8.15 -14.60 29.64
N ILE A 109 -9.15 -13.77 29.94
CA ILE A 109 -10.11 -13.99 31.02
C ILE A 109 -10.98 -15.20 30.68
N THR A 110 -11.54 -15.25 29.47
CA THR A 110 -12.36 -16.39 29.00
C THR A 110 -11.59 -17.70 29.04
N VAL A 111 -10.33 -17.70 28.60
CA VAL A 111 -9.48 -18.89 28.63
C VAL A 111 -9.15 -19.31 30.06
N SER A 112 -8.87 -18.35 30.94
CA SER A 112 -8.61 -18.64 32.36
C SER A 112 -9.82 -19.26 33.04
N ILE A 113 -11.02 -18.71 32.82
CA ILE A 113 -12.28 -19.25 33.36
C ILE A 113 -12.50 -20.68 32.84
N ALA A 114 -12.31 -20.94 31.54
CA ALA A 114 -12.47 -22.26 30.97
C ALA A 114 -11.47 -23.28 31.53
N THR A 115 -10.20 -22.88 31.65
CA THR A 115 -9.10 -23.75 32.12
C THR A 115 -9.27 -24.08 33.60
N PHE A 116 -9.46 -23.08 34.46
CA PHE A 116 -9.61 -23.30 35.90
C PHE A 116 -10.97 -23.91 36.25
N GLY A 117 -12.02 -23.58 35.49
CA GLY A 117 -13.32 -24.23 35.60
C GLY A 117 -13.19 -25.73 35.35
N ALA A 118 -12.58 -26.13 34.22
CA ALA A 118 -12.32 -27.53 33.92
C ALA A 118 -11.44 -28.21 34.98
N TYR A 119 -10.44 -27.52 35.53
CA TYR A 119 -9.58 -28.05 36.59
C TYR A 119 -10.34 -28.30 37.89
N ALA A 120 -11.22 -27.38 38.29
CA ALA A 120 -12.08 -27.54 39.46
C ALA A 120 -13.15 -28.64 39.25
N PHE A 121 -13.73 -28.74 38.05
CA PHE A 121 -14.69 -29.80 37.71
C PHE A 121 -14.08 -31.20 37.78
N LEU A 122 -12.78 -31.34 37.52
CA LEU A 122 -12.04 -32.60 37.67
C LEU A 122 -11.73 -32.93 39.15
N GLY A 123 -12.19 -32.13 40.11
CA GLY A 123 -12.01 -32.36 41.54
C GLY A 123 -10.68 -31.89 42.11
N ASN A 124 -9.86 -31.18 41.31
CA ASN A 124 -8.58 -30.68 41.77
C ASN A 124 -8.74 -29.39 42.60
N LYS A 125 -7.87 -29.21 43.60
CA LYS A 125 -7.85 -28.00 44.43
C LYS A 125 -7.11 -26.87 43.72
N LEU A 126 -7.76 -25.71 43.62
CA LEU A 126 -7.17 -24.48 43.05
C LEU A 126 -6.25 -23.82 44.08
N GLU A 127 -5.00 -24.25 44.13
CA GLU A 127 -3.98 -23.64 44.99
C GLU A 127 -3.33 -22.43 44.31
N MET A 128 -2.98 -21.42 45.10
CA MET A 128 -2.36 -20.19 44.61
C MET A 128 -1.05 -20.45 43.85
N GLY A 129 -0.30 -21.49 44.24
CA GLY A 129 0.94 -21.91 43.57
C GLY A 129 0.74 -22.45 42.15
N ILE A 130 -0.49 -22.82 41.77
CA ILE A 130 -0.84 -23.31 40.43
C ILE A 130 -1.55 -22.20 39.64
N VAL A 131 -2.49 -21.50 40.27
CA VAL A 131 -3.35 -20.51 39.61
C VAL A 131 -2.55 -19.30 39.10
N LEU A 132 -1.66 -18.72 39.93
CA LEU A 132 -0.91 -17.53 39.54
C LEU A 132 0.06 -17.80 38.37
N PRO A 133 0.91 -18.86 38.40
CA PRO A 133 1.79 -19.16 37.28
C PRO A 133 1.03 -19.53 35.99
N ALA A 134 -0.07 -20.28 36.12
CA ALA A 134 -0.91 -20.65 34.96
C ALA A 134 -1.54 -19.41 34.30
N LEU A 135 -2.05 -18.46 35.08
CA LEU A 135 -2.61 -17.20 34.57
C LEU A 135 -1.54 -16.37 33.83
N SER A 136 -0.31 -16.31 34.35
CA SER A 136 0.81 -15.66 33.66
C SER A 136 1.13 -16.33 32.31
N ILE A 137 1.16 -17.66 32.26
CA ILE A 137 1.41 -18.40 31.00
C ILE A 137 0.30 -18.15 29.98
N ILE A 138 -0.96 -18.14 30.41
CA ILE A 138 -2.13 -17.85 29.55
C ILE A 138 -2.03 -16.44 28.93
N ASN A 139 -1.63 -15.43 29.71
CA ASN A 139 -1.44 -14.07 29.21
C ASN A 139 -0.31 -13.99 28.18
N ILE A 140 0.82 -14.63 28.44
CA ILE A 140 1.98 -14.67 27.51
C ILE A 140 1.62 -15.40 26.21
N MET A 141 0.77 -16.43 26.27
CA MET A 141 0.37 -17.23 25.12
C MET A 141 -0.67 -16.54 24.23
N SER A 142 -1.49 -15.66 24.79
CA SER A 142 -2.52 -14.92 24.05
C SER A 142 -1.94 -13.98 22.98
N PHE A 143 -0.77 -13.36 23.24
CA PHE A 143 -0.13 -12.43 22.31
C PHE A 143 0.28 -13.07 20.96
N PRO A 144 1.09 -14.16 20.93
CA PRO A 144 1.48 -14.80 19.68
C PRO A 144 0.31 -15.28 18.82
N LEU A 145 -0.77 -15.78 19.43
CA LEU A 145 -1.94 -16.28 18.70
C LEU A 145 -2.67 -15.19 17.92
N PHE A 146 -2.63 -13.96 18.41
CA PHE A 146 -3.20 -12.80 17.73
C PHE A 146 -2.31 -12.21 16.66
N VAL A 147 -1.01 -12.19 16.90
CA VAL A 147 -0.04 -11.69 15.93
C VAL A 147 0.11 -12.67 14.76
N PHE A 148 -0.19 -13.95 14.94
CA PHE A 148 -0.01 -14.97 13.91
C PHE A 148 -0.78 -14.71 12.60
N PRO A 149 -2.10 -14.41 12.60
CA PRO A 149 -2.80 -13.98 11.38
C PRO A 149 -2.21 -12.72 10.73
N LEU A 150 -1.75 -11.77 11.54
CA LEU A 150 -1.11 -10.53 11.05
C LEU A 150 0.19 -10.84 10.32
N LEU A 151 1.02 -11.75 10.86
CA LEU A 151 2.26 -12.18 10.22
C LEU A 151 2.00 -12.85 8.87
N ILE A 152 1.01 -13.73 8.78
CA ILE A 152 0.62 -14.36 7.50
C ILE A 152 0.23 -13.28 6.49
N SER A 153 -0.62 -12.34 6.89
CA SER A 153 -1.04 -11.24 6.02
C SER A 153 0.13 -10.35 5.59
N ALA A 154 1.06 -10.07 6.49
CA ALA A 154 2.25 -9.27 6.21
C ALA A 154 3.18 -9.96 5.20
N VAL A 155 3.41 -11.26 5.35
CA VAL A 155 4.21 -12.06 4.41
C VAL A 155 3.56 -12.10 3.03
N VAL A 156 2.26 -12.35 2.94
CA VAL A 156 1.54 -12.36 1.65
C VAL A 156 1.61 -11.00 0.97
N SER A 157 1.36 -9.92 1.73
CA SER A 157 1.38 -8.56 1.19
C SER A 157 2.80 -8.14 0.79
N GLY A 158 3.80 -8.52 1.59
CA GLY A 158 5.22 -8.31 1.30
C GLY A 158 5.65 -9.01 0.02
N LYS A 159 5.23 -10.26 -0.20
CA LYS A 159 5.50 -10.99 -1.44
C LYS A 159 4.95 -10.26 -2.67
N VAL A 160 3.70 -9.79 -2.63
CA VAL A 160 3.09 -9.04 -3.75
C VAL A 160 3.78 -7.70 -3.98
N ALA A 161 4.23 -7.01 -2.92
CA ALA A 161 5.01 -5.79 -3.05
C ALA A 161 6.38 -6.04 -3.69
N LEU A 162 7.08 -7.10 -3.27
CA LEU A 162 8.36 -7.50 -3.85
C LEU A 162 8.24 -7.86 -5.33
N LEU A 163 7.19 -8.58 -5.73
CA LEU A 163 6.95 -8.88 -7.14
C LEU A 163 6.77 -7.61 -7.97
N ARG A 164 5.97 -6.64 -7.51
CA ARG A 164 5.81 -5.36 -8.22
C ARG A 164 7.11 -4.55 -8.31
N LEU A 165 7.96 -4.64 -7.28
CA LEU A 165 9.28 -4.01 -7.32
C LEU A 165 10.20 -4.72 -8.32
N ALA A 166 10.16 -6.05 -8.38
CA ALA A 166 10.89 -6.81 -9.38
C ALA A 166 10.43 -6.45 -10.80
N ASP A 167 9.11 -6.42 -11.05
CA ASP A 167 8.54 -6.02 -12.34
C ASP A 167 8.95 -4.59 -12.74
N TYR A 168 9.05 -3.67 -11.77
CA TYR A 168 9.51 -2.30 -12.03
C TYR A 168 11.00 -2.23 -12.33
N MET A 169 11.83 -3.00 -11.62
CA MET A 169 13.27 -3.08 -11.85
C MET A 169 13.61 -3.79 -13.16
N ASP A 170 12.71 -4.64 -13.66
CA ASP A 170 12.83 -5.33 -14.96
C ASP A 170 12.29 -4.51 -16.13
N LEU A 171 11.81 -3.28 -15.88
CA LEU A 171 11.42 -2.39 -16.97
C LEU A 171 12.63 -2.10 -17.87
N PRO A 172 12.42 -2.03 -19.19
CA PRO A 172 13.51 -1.79 -20.13
C PRO A 172 14.18 -0.46 -19.80
N GLU A 173 15.48 -0.52 -19.54
CA GLU A 173 16.29 0.68 -19.39
C GLU A 173 16.42 1.39 -20.74
N ARG A 174 16.56 2.71 -20.65
CA ARG A 174 16.74 3.56 -21.81
C ARG A 174 18.12 3.32 -22.42
N ASP A 175 18.16 2.97 -23.69
CA ASP A 175 19.41 2.90 -24.43
C ASP A 175 19.92 4.30 -24.79
N LEU A 176 20.91 4.78 -24.02
CA LEU A 176 21.57 6.06 -24.25
C LEU A 176 22.64 5.97 -25.35
N SER A 177 22.98 4.78 -25.85
CA SER A 177 24.01 4.61 -26.89
C SER A 177 23.61 5.21 -28.24
N LEU A 178 22.30 5.40 -28.46
CA LEU A 178 21.74 6.01 -29.67
C LEU A 178 21.98 7.52 -29.76
N VAL A 179 22.46 8.15 -28.68
CA VAL A 179 22.86 9.56 -28.68
C VAL A 179 24.35 9.63 -28.41
N THR A 180 25.13 9.84 -29.46
CA THR A 180 26.57 10.05 -29.35
C THR A 180 26.84 11.46 -28.83
N PRO A 181 27.49 11.63 -27.65
CA PRO A 181 27.87 12.94 -27.17
C PRO A 181 28.90 13.57 -28.11
N THR A 182 28.57 14.75 -28.63
CA THR A 182 29.42 15.50 -29.56
C THR A 182 30.50 16.28 -28.82
N SER A 183 31.69 16.42 -29.43
CA SER A 183 32.75 17.29 -28.91
C SER A 183 32.32 18.76 -28.95
N PRO A 184 32.70 19.60 -27.96
CA PRO A 184 32.37 21.03 -27.96
C PRO A 184 32.83 21.78 -29.21
N ASP A 185 33.83 21.27 -29.93
CA ASP A 185 34.42 21.90 -31.12
C ASP A 185 33.87 21.37 -32.45
N ASP A 186 32.88 20.49 -32.43
CA ASP A 186 32.27 19.97 -33.65
C ASP A 186 31.52 21.10 -34.41
N PRO A 187 31.79 21.30 -35.72
CA PRO A 187 31.04 22.25 -36.54
C PRO A 187 29.54 21.89 -36.69
N LEU A 188 29.16 20.62 -36.47
CA LEU A 188 27.80 20.07 -36.56
C LEU A 188 27.40 19.42 -35.23
N PRO A 189 27.12 20.24 -34.18
CA PRO A 189 26.83 19.73 -32.84
C PRO A 189 25.57 18.84 -32.76
N ILE A 190 24.60 19.04 -33.66
CA ILE A 190 23.38 18.24 -33.72
C ILE A 190 23.21 17.73 -35.15
N ARG A 191 23.16 16.40 -35.28
CA ARG A 191 22.93 15.68 -36.52
C ARG A 191 21.95 14.54 -36.28
N LEU A 192 20.90 14.47 -37.11
CA LEU A 192 19.94 13.38 -37.17
C LEU A 192 20.00 12.81 -38.58
N GLU A 193 20.27 11.51 -38.73
CA GLU A 193 20.26 10.82 -40.01
C GLU A 193 19.21 9.70 -39.99
N ASN A 194 18.19 9.82 -40.85
CA ASN A 194 17.07 8.87 -40.97
C ASN A 194 16.39 8.48 -39.64
N VAL A 195 16.40 9.37 -38.65
CA VAL A 195 15.95 9.07 -37.29
C VAL A 195 14.42 8.96 -37.24
N THR A 196 13.94 7.87 -36.66
CA THR A 196 12.53 7.61 -36.39
C THR A 196 12.30 7.59 -34.88
N VAL A 197 11.37 8.41 -34.39
CA VAL A 197 11.19 8.68 -32.96
C VAL A 197 9.72 8.56 -32.55
N GLY A 198 9.49 7.97 -31.39
CA GLY A 198 8.18 7.90 -30.76
C GLY A 198 8.27 7.89 -29.23
N TRP A 199 7.11 7.86 -28.58
CA TRP A 199 6.99 7.58 -27.13
C TRP A 199 6.62 6.12 -26.83
N ASN A 200 6.34 5.34 -27.87
CA ASN A 200 5.97 3.93 -27.79
C ASN A 200 6.53 3.21 -29.02
N ALA A 201 7.12 2.03 -28.79
CA ALA A 201 7.68 1.11 -29.80
C ALA A 201 6.75 0.82 -30.99
N SER A 202 5.44 0.98 -30.83
CA SER A 202 4.43 0.67 -31.86
C SER A 202 3.95 1.87 -32.66
N ARG A 203 4.26 3.12 -32.27
CA ARG A 203 3.71 4.32 -32.91
C ARG A 203 4.74 5.44 -33.04
N PRO A 204 5.46 5.51 -34.18
CA PRO A 204 6.36 6.62 -34.45
C PRO A 204 5.56 7.93 -34.61
N ILE A 205 6.11 9.02 -34.09
CA ILE A 205 5.58 10.38 -34.24
C ILE A 205 6.34 11.12 -35.33
N LEU A 206 7.66 10.89 -35.40
CA LEU A 206 8.55 11.40 -36.43
C LEU A 206 9.17 10.20 -37.14
N SER A 207 9.26 10.23 -38.46
CA SER A 207 9.79 9.15 -39.27
C SER A 207 10.83 9.68 -40.24
N GLN A 208 11.99 9.02 -40.31
CA GLN A 208 13.07 9.32 -41.26
C GLN A 208 13.49 10.80 -41.28
N VAL A 209 13.68 11.38 -40.09
CA VAL A 209 14.10 12.78 -39.95
C VAL A 209 15.58 12.91 -40.24
N ASN A 210 15.91 13.80 -41.17
CA ASN A 210 17.27 14.20 -41.49
C ASN A 210 17.44 15.69 -41.14
N LEU A 211 18.37 16.01 -40.24
CA LEU A 211 18.57 17.38 -39.74
C LEU A 211 20.02 17.61 -39.32
N ASP A 212 20.64 18.65 -39.88
CA ASP A 212 21.97 19.12 -39.52
C ASP A 212 21.88 20.55 -38.97
N ILE A 213 22.31 20.77 -37.73
CA ILE A 213 22.37 22.10 -37.09
C ILE A 213 23.83 22.46 -36.83
N LYS A 214 24.27 23.58 -37.41
CA LYS A 214 25.65 24.06 -37.31
C LYS A 214 25.90 24.88 -36.05
N LYS A 215 27.14 24.82 -35.55
CA LYS A 215 27.60 25.65 -34.42
C LYS A 215 27.51 27.14 -34.78
N GLY A 216 26.99 27.95 -33.85
CA GLY A 216 26.85 29.41 -34.02
C GLY A 216 25.67 29.86 -34.89
N GLY A 217 24.82 28.94 -35.37
CA GLY A 217 23.62 29.27 -36.14
C GLY A 217 22.36 29.41 -35.26
N LEU A 218 21.46 30.33 -35.65
CA LEU A 218 20.12 30.42 -35.07
C LEU A 218 19.12 29.67 -35.97
N THR A 219 18.65 28.52 -35.51
CA THR A 219 17.70 27.67 -36.26
C THR A 219 16.30 27.78 -35.66
N ALA A 220 15.29 27.99 -36.51
CA ALA A 220 13.88 28.03 -36.11
C ALA A 220 13.13 26.79 -36.62
N ILE A 221 12.34 26.15 -35.75
CA ILE A 221 11.47 25.02 -36.10
C ILE A 221 10.02 25.52 -36.09
N VAL A 222 9.35 25.46 -37.24
CA VAL A 222 7.96 25.92 -37.42
C VAL A 222 7.07 24.81 -37.94
N GLY A 223 5.77 24.86 -37.61
CA GLY A 223 4.80 23.87 -38.06
C GLY A 223 3.49 23.90 -37.27
N PRO A 224 2.42 23.23 -37.74
CA PRO A 224 1.10 23.27 -37.13
C PRO A 224 1.06 22.62 -35.73
N VAL A 225 0.04 22.93 -34.92
CA VAL A 225 -0.12 22.32 -33.58
C VAL A 225 -0.18 20.80 -33.70
N GLY A 226 0.58 20.08 -32.88
CA GLY A 226 0.66 18.61 -32.92
C GLY A 226 1.63 18.02 -33.95
N SER A 227 2.37 18.83 -34.72
CA SER A 227 3.30 18.36 -35.75
C SER A 227 4.61 17.70 -35.25
N GLY A 228 4.72 17.37 -33.96
CA GLY A 228 5.90 16.70 -33.40
C GLY A 228 7.11 17.60 -33.06
N LYS A 229 6.99 18.94 -33.09
CA LYS A 229 8.10 19.86 -32.76
C LYS A 229 8.74 19.60 -31.40
N SER A 230 7.93 19.45 -30.35
CA SER A 230 8.42 19.14 -29.00
C SER A 230 9.04 17.74 -28.92
N THR A 231 8.51 16.77 -29.68
CA THR A 231 9.08 15.43 -29.79
C THR A 231 10.44 15.45 -30.49
N LEU A 232 10.64 16.31 -31.50
CA LEU A 232 11.93 16.50 -32.17
C LEU A 232 12.98 17.04 -31.19
N LEU A 233 12.64 18.05 -30.39
CA LEU A 233 13.54 18.56 -29.34
C LEU A 233 13.84 17.50 -28.28
N SER A 234 12.83 16.73 -27.88
CA SER A 234 13.03 15.62 -26.95
C SER A 234 13.93 14.54 -27.56
N ALA A 235 13.85 14.28 -28.86
CA ALA A 235 14.75 13.36 -29.55
C ALA A 235 16.21 13.84 -29.52
N ILE A 236 16.44 15.12 -29.77
CA ILE A 236 17.78 15.73 -29.75
C ILE A 236 18.40 15.67 -28.34
N LEU A 237 17.59 15.91 -27.30
CA LEU A 237 18.01 15.76 -25.90
C LEU A 237 18.24 14.30 -25.51
N GLY A 238 17.88 13.37 -26.40
CA GLY A 238 17.90 11.96 -26.11
C GLY A 238 16.82 11.53 -25.15
N ASP A 239 15.74 12.32 -24.94
CA ASP A 239 14.54 12.03 -24.15
C ASP A 239 13.46 11.23 -24.92
N ALA A 240 13.44 11.39 -26.24
CA ALA A 240 12.76 10.56 -27.25
C ALA A 240 13.14 9.07 -27.19
N MET A 241 12.22 8.11 -27.42
CA MET A 241 12.64 6.75 -27.79
C MET A 241 12.97 6.74 -29.29
N VAL A 242 14.25 6.49 -29.61
CA VAL A 242 14.72 6.33 -31.00
C VAL A 242 14.49 4.88 -31.41
N MET A 243 13.80 4.69 -32.54
CA MET A 243 13.33 3.39 -33.03
C MET A 243 14.17 2.86 -34.20
N GLY A 244 14.96 3.73 -34.82
CA GLY A 244 15.82 3.44 -35.95
C GLY A 244 16.40 4.73 -36.53
N GLY A 245 17.50 4.59 -37.27
CA GLY A 245 18.37 5.69 -37.68
C GLY A 245 19.71 5.58 -36.97
#